data_AF-H9A9C7-F1
#
_entry.id   AF-H9A9C7-F1
#
_cell.length_a   1.000
_cell.length_b   1.000
_cell.length_c   1.000
_cell.angle_alpha   90.00
_cell.angle_beta   90.00
_cell.angle_gamma   90.00
#
_symmetry.space_group_name_H-M   'P 1'
#
loop_
_entity.id
_entity.type
_entity.pdbx_description
1 polymer ?
#
loop_
_entity_poly.entity_id
_entity_poly.type
_entity_poly.pdbx_seq_one_letter_code
_entity_poly.pdbx_strand_id
1 'polypeptide(L)'
;MEEPYEAKVSRTVLEKRLEQCCSHRLQLPNSLSTVDIIEAQSRYGFWGWNLWRQPIGFIAFFISSLAECERLPFDLPEAEEELVAGHQTEYSGIKFGLFYVASHPNLLVSSLFVTVLYLGGWNFSIPAIPISEHFERDSINGISEVFDITMGILILLAKAYLFLFLSITTRWTLPRMRMDQLLDLGWKFLLPIALGNLLLTASFQLLLL
;
A
#
# COMPACT_ATOMS: atom_id res chain seq x y z
N MET A 1 31.44 -1.40 9.12
CA MET A 1 30.11 -1.72 9.68
C MET A 1 29.14 -1.44 8.56
N GLU A 2 29.10 -2.41 7.63
CA GLU A 2 28.48 -2.26 6.32
C GLU A 2 26.99 -2.51 6.48
N GLU A 3 26.19 -1.49 6.18
CA GLU A 3 24.77 -1.65 5.93
C GLU A 3 24.61 -2.68 4.78
N PRO A 4 23.79 -3.73 4.93
CA PRO A 4 23.68 -4.75 3.89
C PRO A 4 23.12 -4.11 2.61
N TYR A 5 23.83 -4.30 1.50
CA TYR A 5 23.48 -3.84 0.15
C TYR A 5 22.03 -4.19 -0.26
N GLU A 6 21.50 -5.29 0.28
CA GLU A 6 20.13 -5.81 0.16
C GLU A 6 19.06 -4.79 0.59
N ALA A 7 19.28 -4.06 1.69
CA ALA A 7 18.32 -3.05 2.18
C ALA A 7 18.28 -1.82 1.27
N LYS A 8 19.38 -1.50 0.57
CA LYS A 8 19.45 -0.41 -0.41
C LYS A 8 18.85 -0.80 -1.76
N VAL A 9 19.04 -2.05 -2.19
CA VAL A 9 18.41 -2.58 -3.41
C VAL A 9 16.90 -2.74 -3.22
N SER A 10 16.45 -3.23 -2.06
CA SER A 10 15.02 -3.29 -1.74
C SER A 10 14.40 -1.89 -1.69
N ARG A 11 15.02 -0.91 -1.01
CA ARG A 11 14.55 0.50 -0.97
C ARG A 11 14.50 1.19 -2.35
N THR A 12 15.52 0.99 -3.20
CA THR A 12 15.53 1.59 -4.56
C THR A 12 14.58 0.88 -5.54
N VAL A 13 14.31 -0.41 -5.33
CA VAL A 13 13.25 -1.13 -6.03
C VAL A 13 11.90 -0.59 -5.57
N LEU A 14 11.67 -0.37 -4.27
CA LEU A 14 10.44 0.17 -3.70
C LEU A 14 10.12 1.60 -4.17
N GLU A 15 11.11 2.50 -4.23
CA GLU A 15 10.94 3.86 -4.78
C GLU A 15 10.51 3.84 -6.26
N LYS A 16 11.07 2.95 -7.08
CA LYS A 16 10.67 2.78 -8.48
C LYS A 16 9.35 2.03 -8.66
N ARG A 17 8.92 1.24 -7.67
CA ARG A 17 7.63 0.50 -7.68
C ARG A 17 6.44 1.40 -7.38
N LEU A 18 6.63 2.44 -6.56
CA LEU A 18 5.62 3.46 -6.26
C LEU A 18 5.23 4.30 -7.50
N GLU A 19 6.10 4.37 -8.53
CA GLU A 19 5.81 5.04 -9.80
C GLU A 19 4.83 4.25 -10.71
N GLN A 20 4.68 2.95 -10.48
CA GLN A 20 4.15 2.00 -11.49
C GLN A 20 2.66 1.70 -11.38
N CYS A 21 2.06 2.04 -10.23
CA CYS A 21 0.69 1.70 -9.84
C CYS A 21 -0.39 2.70 -10.30
N CYS A 22 0.02 3.87 -10.82
CA CYS A 22 -0.87 5.01 -11.06
C CYS A 22 -1.28 5.22 -12.52
N SER A 23 -0.77 4.41 -13.46
CA SER A 23 -0.87 4.76 -14.88
C SER A 23 -1.74 3.78 -15.67
N HIS A 24 -3.06 3.83 -15.59
CA HIS A 24 -3.87 3.35 -16.73
C HIS A 24 -5.21 4.08 -16.90
N ARG A 25 -5.18 5.24 -17.60
CA ARG A 25 -6.20 5.81 -18.52
C ARG A 25 -7.26 6.83 -18.05
N LEU A 26 -6.97 7.94 -17.38
CA LEU A 26 -7.53 9.26 -17.75
C LEU A 26 -6.98 10.30 -16.77
N GLN A 27 -6.37 11.37 -17.29
CA GLN A 27 -5.67 12.38 -16.50
C GLN A 27 -4.72 11.74 -15.48
N LEU A 28 -3.48 11.48 -15.92
CA LEU A 28 -2.40 11.72 -14.98
C LEU A 28 -2.61 13.15 -14.44
N PRO A 29 -2.64 13.37 -13.13
CA PRO A 29 -2.14 14.65 -12.70
C PRO A 29 -0.72 14.73 -13.24
N ASN A 30 -0.34 15.84 -13.87
CA ASN A 30 1.03 16.06 -14.34
C ASN A 30 1.99 16.28 -13.15
N SER A 31 1.75 15.56 -12.05
CA SER A 31 2.16 15.85 -10.69
C SER A 31 2.20 14.52 -9.92
N LEU A 32 3.25 14.35 -9.12
CA LEU A 32 3.47 13.19 -8.25
C LEU A 32 2.73 13.33 -6.90
N SER A 33 1.81 14.29 -6.80
CA SER A 33 1.07 14.55 -5.59
C SER A 33 0.02 13.47 -5.34
N THR A 34 0.02 12.96 -4.10
CA THR A 34 -0.96 12.01 -3.59
C THR A 34 -2.40 12.54 -3.69
N VAL A 35 -2.58 13.85 -3.51
CA VAL A 35 -3.90 14.51 -3.59
C VAL A 35 -4.47 14.38 -4.98
N ASP A 36 -3.65 14.68 -5.99
CA ASP A 36 -4.09 14.70 -7.37
C ASP A 36 -4.39 13.27 -7.89
N ILE A 37 -3.69 12.26 -7.36
CA ILE A 37 -3.97 10.83 -7.63
C ILE A 37 -5.36 10.46 -7.09
N ILE A 38 -5.67 10.84 -5.85
CA ILE A 38 -6.95 10.59 -5.22
C ILE A 38 -8.09 11.31 -5.98
N GLU A 39 -7.84 12.53 -6.44
CA GLU A 39 -8.79 13.31 -7.24
C GLU A 39 -9.04 12.68 -8.61
N ALA A 40 -8.02 12.18 -9.29
CA ALA A 40 -8.19 11.47 -10.56
C ALA A 40 -9.06 10.20 -10.40
N GLN A 41 -8.93 9.51 -9.28
CA GLN A 41 -9.73 8.32 -8.95
C GLN A 41 -11.19 8.65 -8.57
N SER A 42 -11.44 9.85 -8.04
CA SER A 42 -12.77 10.26 -7.57
C SER A 42 -13.77 10.44 -8.72
N ARG A 43 -13.30 10.88 -9.90
CA ARG A 43 -14.15 11.27 -11.04
C ARG A 43 -15.12 10.19 -11.53
N TYR A 44 -14.68 8.93 -11.49
CA TYR A 44 -15.47 7.78 -11.95
C TYR A 44 -15.92 6.88 -10.80
N GLY A 45 -15.70 7.33 -9.57
CA GLY A 45 -16.17 6.64 -8.40
C GLY A 45 -15.58 5.22 -8.23
N PHE A 46 -16.42 4.23 -7.94
CA PHE A 46 -16.02 2.84 -7.61
C PHE A 46 -15.36 2.17 -8.82
N TRP A 47 -15.86 2.46 -10.01
CA TRP A 47 -15.30 2.01 -11.28
C TRP A 47 -14.06 2.79 -11.69
N GLY A 48 -13.79 3.93 -11.04
CA GLY A 48 -12.61 4.76 -11.24
C GLY A 48 -11.37 4.31 -10.48
N TRP A 49 -11.48 3.36 -9.56
CA TRP A 49 -10.36 2.91 -8.74
C TRP A 49 -9.28 2.21 -9.58
N ASN A 50 -8.02 2.49 -9.28
CA ASN A 50 -6.89 1.89 -10.00
C ASN A 50 -6.84 0.36 -9.87
N LEU A 51 -7.48 -0.20 -8.84
CA LEU A 51 -7.62 -1.65 -8.64
C LEU A 51 -8.17 -2.36 -9.88
N TRP A 52 -9.20 -1.80 -10.52
CA TRP A 52 -9.85 -2.39 -11.69
C TRP A 52 -9.06 -2.20 -12.98
N ARG A 53 -8.25 -1.15 -13.03
CA ARG A 53 -7.53 -0.72 -14.24
C ARG A 53 -6.19 -1.43 -14.37
N GLN A 54 -5.54 -1.68 -13.23
CA GLN A 54 -4.24 -2.34 -13.14
C GLN A 54 -4.26 -3.44 -12.07
N PRO A 55 -5.01 -4.54 -12.29
CA PRO A 55 -5.04 -5.64 -11.34
C PRO A 55 -3.68 -6.32 -11.19
N ILE A 56 -2.91 -6.43 -12.28
CA ILE A 56 -1.55 -7.00 -12.26
C ILE A 56 -0.59 -6.14 -11.41
N GLY A 57 -0.68 -4.81 -11.55
CA GLY A 57 0.14 -3.88 -10.81
C GLY A 57 -0.19 -3.91 -9.32
N PHE A 58 -1.48 -4.00 -8.99
CA PHE A 58 -1.96 -4.09 -7.62
C PHE A 58 -1.41 -5.31 -6.90
N ILE A 59 -1.49 -6.49 -7.53
CA ILE A 59 -0.97 -7.74 -6.93
C ILE A 59 0.55 -7.63 -6.73
N ALA A 60 1.28 -7.13 -7.73
CA ALA A 60 2.73 -6.95 -7.63
C ALA A 60 3.12 -5.96 -6.52
N PHE A 61 2.38 -4.86 -6.39
CA PHE A 61 2.58 -3.86 -5.34
C PHE A 61 2.27 -4.43 -3.96
N PHE A 62 1.15 -5.15 -3.81
CA PHE A 62 0.76 -5.78 -2.56
C PHE A 62 1.79 -6.83 -2.09
N ILE A 63 2.29 -7.67 -3.00
CA ILE A 63 3.36 -8.64 -2.65
C ILE A 63 4.65 -7.89 -2.25
N SER A 64 4.99 -6.81 -2.96
CA SER A 64 6.16 -5.99 -2.64
C SER A 64 6.03 -5.31 -1.26
N SER A 65 4.85 -4.80 -0.94
CA SER A 65 4.56 -4.09 0.29
C SER A 65 4.53 -5.04 1.50
N LEU A 66 4.14 -6.31 1.30
CA LEU A 66 4.28 -7.38 2.29
C LEU A 66 5.74 -7.78 2.51
N ALA A 67 6.56 -7.83 1.45
CA ALA A 67 7.97 -8.17 1.55
C ALA A 67 8.78 -7.09 2.30
N GLU A 68 8.46 -5.81 2.10
CA GLU A 68 9.09 -4.69 2.83
C GLU A 68 8.76 -4.68 4.33
N CYS A 69 7.60 -5.24 4.72
CA CYS A 69 7.21 -5.27 6.13
C CYS A 69 8.02 -6.27 6.96
N GLU A 70 8.89 -7.08 6.32
CA GLU A 70 9.81 -8.04 6.97
C GLU A 70 9.09 -8.90 8.03
N ARG A 71 7.84 -9.28 7.75
CA ARG A 71 6.98 -10.04 8.69
C ARG A 71 6.50 -11.31 8.03
N LEU A 72 6.17 -12.31 8.84
CA LEU A 72 5.62 -13.61 8.39
C LEU A 72 4.53 -13.39 7.32
N PRO A 73 4.69 -13.89 6.07
CA PRO A 73 5.55 -15.00 5.63
C PRO A 73 6.97 -14.64 5.14
N PHE A 74 7.35 -13.36 5.10
CA PHE A 74 8.64 -12.83 4.60
C PHE A 74 9.52 -12.31 5.74
N ASP A 75 9.54 -13.05 6.85
CA ASP A 75 10.27 -12.68 8.06
C ASP A 75 11.73 -13.16 7.99
N LEU A 76 12.58 -12.31 7.43
CA LEU A 76 13.95 -12.62 7.05
C LEU A 76 14.98 -12.22 8.12
N PRO A 77 14.89 -11.04 8.76
CA PRO A 77 15.84 -10.63 9.80
C PRO A 77 15.62 -11.36 11.13
N GLU A 78 14.37 -11.66 11.51
CA GLU A 78 14.05 -12.40 12.75
C GLU A 78 14.34 -13.91 12.60
N ALA A 79 14.43 -14.39 11.36
CA ALA A 79 14.73 -15.77 11.02
C ALA A 79 16.20 -16.15 11.21
N GLU A 80 17.13 -15.23 10.96
CA GLU A 80 18.58 -15.46 11.17
C GLU A 80 18.89 -15.66 12.66
N GLU A 81 18.00 -15.17 13.51
CA GLU A 81 18.06 -15.24 14.97
C GLU A 81 17.72 -16.62 15.52
N GLU A 82 17.12 -17.52 14.73
CA GLU A 82 16.83 -18.88 15.20
C GLU A 82 18.10 -19.75 15.31
N LEU A 83 19.26 -19.27 14.82
CA LEU A 83 20.58 -19.91 14.98
C LEU A 83 21.43 -19.33 16.12
N VAL A 84 21.23 -18.07 16.51
CA VAL A 84 21.65 -17.43 17.77
C VAL A 84 20.69 -16.25 17.94
N ALA A 85 19.88 -16.26 19.00
CA ALA A 85 18.84 -15.25 19.22
C ALA A 85 19.44 -13.84 19.12
N GLY A 86 19.15 -13.14 18.01
CA GLY A 86 19.92 -12.01 17.49
C GLY A 86 19.77 -10.75 18.31
N HIS A 87 19.30 -9.66 17.71
CA HIS A 87 19.24 -8.37 18.42
C HIS A 87 18.27 -8.40 19.62
N GLN A 88 17.31 -9.32 19.63
CA GLN A 88 16.35 -9.46 20.75
C GLN A 88 17.00 -9.94 22.06
N THR A 89 18.18 -10.58 22.04
CA THR A 89 18.89 -10.93 23.29
C THR A 89 19.93 -9.91 23.72
N GLU A 90 20.41 -9.09 22.80
CA GLU A 90 21.39 -8.04 23.08
C GLU A 90 20.77 -6.82 23.78
N TYR A 91 19.48 -6.58 23.54
CA TYR A 91 18.75 -5.42 24.09
C TYR A 91 17.69 -5.83 25.12
N SER A 92 17.68 -5.17 26.28
CA SER A 92 16.70 -5.39 27.36
C SER A 92 16.01 -4.09 27.79
N GLY A 93 14.82 -4.23 28.38
CA GLY A 93 14.03 -3.12 28.96
C GLY A 93 13.49 -2.14 27.91
N ILE A 94 13.77 -0.84 28.11
CA ILE A 94 13.25 0.24 27.24
C ILE A 94 13.80 0.15 25.80
N LYS A 95 15.03 -0.34 25.62
CA LYS A 95 15.65 -0.48 24.30
C LYS A 95 14.92 -1.54 23.47
N PHE A 96 14.62 -2.67 24.09
CA PHE A 96 13.77 -3.70 23.49
C PHE A 96 12.39 -3.15 23.13
N GLY A 97 11.77 -2.38 24.04
CA GLY A 97 10.48 -1.72 23.77
C GLY A 97 10.50 -0.77 22.57
N LEU A 98 11.59 0.00 22.38
CA LEU A 98 11.75 0.89 21.24
C LEU A 98 11.87 0.13 19.91
N PHE A 99 12.65 -0.95 19.87
CA PHE A 99 12.73 -1.82 18.68
C PHE A 99 11.37 -2.45 18.36
N TYR A 100 10.65 -2.91 19.39
CA TYR A 100 9.31 -3.46 19.21
C TYR A 100 8.35 -2.41 18.65
N VAL A 101 8.26 -1.22 19.25
CA VAL A 101 7.34 -0.17 18.76
C VAL A 101 7.73 0.35 17.38
N ALA A 102 9.03 0.40 17.04
CA ALA A 102 9.51 0.90 15.75
C ALA A 102 9.13 0.02 14.55
N SER A 103 8.96 -1.30 14.73
CA SER A 103 8.62 -2.21 13.63
C SER A 103 7.13 -2.22 13.26
N HIS A 104 6.25 -1.98 14.24
CA HIS A 104 4.80 -2.02 14.05
C HIS A 104 4.20 -0.96 13.10
N PRO A 105 4.69 0.30 13.03
CA PRO A 105 4.12 1.29 12.12
C PRO A 105 4.40 1.00 10.65
N ASN A 106 5.43 0.22 10.30
CA ASN A 106 5.75 -0.06 8.89
C ASN A 106 4.57 -0.73 8.16
N LEU A 107 3.94 -1.71 8.82
CA LEU A 107 2.76 -2.38 8.28
C LEU A 107 1.57 -1.42 8.09
N LEU A 108 1.37 -0.50 9.04
CA LEU A 108 0.34 0.52 8.96
C LEU A 108 0.58 1.48 7.79
N VAL A 109 1.80 1.97 7.63
CA VAL A 109 2.17 2.88 6.53
C VAL A 109 2.00 2.20 5.17
N SER A 110 2.47 0.95 5.03
CA SER A 110 2.29 0.14 3.82
C SER A 110 0.80 -0.02 3.44
N SER A 111 -0.08 -0.29 4.41
CA SER A 111 -1.53 -0.39 4.17
C SER A 111 -2.18 0.94 3.75
N LEU A 112 -1.70 2.07 4.27
CA LEU A 112 -2.16 3.40 3.87
C LEU A 112 -1.76 3.70 2.42
N PHE A 113 -0.53 3.37 2.02
CA PHE A 113 -0.08 3.54 0.64
C PHE A 113 -0.93 2.73 -0.34
N VAL A 114 -1.20 1.45 -0.05
CA VAL A 114 -2.08 0.62 -0.88
C VAL A 114 -3.47 1.25 -1.01
N THR A 115 -4.04 1.72 0.11
CA THR A 115 -5.37 2.32 0.13
C THR A 115 -5.45 3.59 -0.71
N VAL A 116 -4.43 4.45 -0.61
CA VAL A 116 -4.38 5.73 -1.31
C VAL A 116 -4.12 5.54 -2.80
N LEU A 117 -3.16 4.70 -3.17
CA LEU A 117 -2.77 4.51 -4.57
C LEU A 117 -3.78 3.68 -5.37
N TYR A 118 -4.50 2.75 -4.73
CA TYR A 118 -5.39 1.82 -5.44
C TYR A 118 -6.88 1.98 -5.16
N LEU A 119 -7.26 2.43 -3.95
CA LEU A 119 -8.65 2.42 -3.48
C LEU A 119 -9.26 3.82 -3.32
N GLY A 120 -8.64 4.88 -3.84
CA GLY A 120 -9.26 6.21 -3.82
C GLY A 120 -9.11 6.98 -2.51
N GLY A 121 -8.27 6.52 -1.57
CA GLY A 121 -8.01 7.23 -0.32
C GLY A 121 -9.28 7.55 0.48
N TRP A 122 -9.52 8.85 0.70
CA TRP A 122 -10.69 9.36 1.43
C TRP A 122 -11.99 9.39 0.61
N ASN A 123 -11.93 9.16 -0.71
CA ASN A 123 -13.11 9.21 -1.56
C ASN A 123 -13.93 7.92 -1.43
N PHE A 124 -15.17 8.08 -1.01
CA PHE A 124 -16.16 7.00 -1.03
C PHE A 124 -17.06 7.16 -2.22
N SER A 125 -16.96 6.20 -3.13
CA SER A 125 -17.89 6.10 -4.25
C SER A 125 -18.88 4.99 -4.01
N ILE A 126 -19.77 5.20 -3.06
CA ILE A 126 -21.07 4.54 -3.14
C ILE A 126 -22.09 5.66 -3.33
N PRO A 127 -22.88 5.65 -4.41
CA PRO A 127 -23.96 6.61 -4.62
C PRO A 127 -25.17 6.32 -3.71
N ALA A 128 -24.98 5.74 -2.53
CA ALA A 128 -26.07 5.24 -1.70
C ALA A 128 -25.65 5.11 -0.23
N ILE A 129 -25.60 6.24 0.45
CA ILE A 129 -26.59 6.42 1.51
C ILE A 129 -27.21 7.81 1.34
N PRO A 130 -28.51 7.93 1.02
CA PRO A 130 -29.25 9.17 1.17
C PRO A 130 -29.50 9.43 2.68
N ILE A 131 -28.44 9.48 3.48
CA ILE A 131 -28.50 10.12 4.81
C ILE A 131 -28.25 11.62 4.65
N SER A 132 -27.46 12.01 3.65
CA SER A 132 -27.22 13.42 3.32
C SER A 132 -28.51 14.13 2.92
N GLU A 133 -29.40 13.49 2.15
CA GLU A 133 -30.65 14.13 1.70
C GLU A 133 -31.70 14.31 2.83
N HIS A 134 -31.63 13.54 3.93
CA HIS A 134 -32.52 13.78 5.09
C HIS A 134 -31.96 14.82 6.07
N PHE A 135 -30.67 15.13 5.97
CA PHE A 135 -30.00 16.11 6.82
C PHE A 135 -29.76 17.45 6.09
N GLU A 136 -30.45 17.71 4.98
CA GLU A 136 -30.53 19.05 4.38
C GLU A 136 -31.53 19.98 5.11
N ARG A 137 -32.13 19.56 6.24
CA ARG A 137 -33.17 20.36 6.91
C ARG A 137 -32.70 21.24 8.06
N ASP A 138 -31.51 21.10 8.65
CA ASP A 138 -31.09 22.03 9.72
C ASP A 138 -29.70 22.62 9.50
N SER A 139 -29.73 23.81 8.89
CA SER A 139 -28.87 24.97 9.05
C SER A 139 -27.93 24.97 10.29
N ILE A 140 -26.72 24.38 10.17
CA ILE A 140 -25.50 24.83 10.86
C ILE A 140 -24.28 24.57 9.95
N ASN A 141 -23.92 25.55 9.13
CA ASN A 141 -22.89 25.44 8.08
C ASN A 141 -21.49 24.99 8.56
N GLY A 142 -21.20 24.97 9.87
CA GLY A 142 -19.91 24.51 10.42
C GLY A 142 -19.88 23.05 10.89
N ILE A 143 -21.03 22.42 11.15
CA ILE A 143 -21.06 21.02 11.64
C ILE A 143 -21.03 20.05 10.46
N SER A 144 -21.66 20.41 9.34
CA SER A 144 -21.67 19.59 8.12
C SER A 144 -20.28 19.40 7.52
N GLU A 145 -19.46 20.45 7.48
CA GLU A 145 -18.09 20.37 6.93
C GLU A 145 -17.16 19.51 7.78
N VAL A 146 -17.26 19.62 9.12
CA VAL A 146 -16.50 18.78 10.06
C VAL A 146 -16.94 17.32 9.96
N PHE A 147 -18.23 17.08 9.72
CA PHE A 147 -18.76 15.74 9.52
C PHE A 147 -18.20 15.10 8.25
N ASP A 148 -18.16 15.82 7.13
CA ASP A 148 -17.62 15.30 5.86
C ASP A 148 -16.13 14.94 5.97
N ILE A 149 -15.32 15.78 6.61
CA ILE A 149 -13.89 15.51 6.85
C ILE A 149 -13.72 14.28 7.76
N THR A 150 -14.50 14.22 8.85
CA THR A 150 -14.43 13.11 9.81
C THR A 150 -14.81 11.79 9.14
N MET A 151 -15.85 11.79 8.32
CA MET A 151 -16.27 10.62 7.54
C MET A 151 -15.18 10.21 6.54
N GLY A 152 -14.56 11.15 5.83
CA GLY A 152 -13.44 10.88 4.93
C GLY A 152 -12.26 10.20 5.62
N ILE A 153 -11.87 10.68 6.81
CA ILE A 153 -10.79 10.09 7.62
C ILE A 153 -11.18 8.69 8.10
N LEU A 154 -12.40 8.50 8.59
CA LEU A 154 -12.89 7.20 9.03
C LEU A 154 -12.89 6.17 7.89
N ILE A 155 -13.23 6.58 6.67
CA ILE A 155 -13.25 5.71 5.49
C ILE A 155 -11.83 5.33 5.07
N LEU A 156 -10.90 6.29 5.04
CA LEU A 156 -9.49 6.02 4.79
C LEU A 156 -8.95 5.00 5.80
N LEU A 157 -9.21 5.21 7.09
CA LEU A 157 -8.81 4.29 8.15
C LEU A 157 -9.47 2.93 8.00
N ALA A 158 -10.78 2.86 7.73
CA ALA A 158 -11.49 1.60 7.57
C ALA A 158 -10.94 0.76 6.40
N LYS A 159 -10.64 1.41 5.26
CA LYS A 159 -10.00 0.74 4.12
C LYS A 159 -8.57 0.28 4.44
N ALA A 160 -7.79 1.11 5.13
CA ALA A 160 -6.45 0.73 5.58
C ALA A 160 -6.50 -0.45 6.57
N TYR A 161 -7.45 -0.45 7.52
CA TYR A 161 -7.68 -1.56 8.44
C TYR A 161 -8.11 -2.85 7.73
N LEU A 162 -8.91 -2.76 6.66
CA LEU A 162 -9.23 -3.91 5.81
C LEU A 162 -7.96 -4.49 5.18
N PHE A 163 -7.07 -3.64 4.67
CA PHE A 163 -5.78 -4.08 4.13
C PHE A 163 -4.85 -4.67 5.19
N LEU A 164 -4.77 -4.05 6.37
CA LEU A 164 -4.05 -4.61 7.51
C LEU A 164 -4.59 -5.98 7.89
N PHE A 165 -5.90 -6.13 7.91
CA PHE A 165 -6.55 -7.40 8.18
C PHE A 165 -6.17 -8.46 7.14
N LEU A 166 -6.12 -8.12 5.85
CA LEU A 166 -5.62 -9.02 4.80
C LEU A 166 -4.15 -9.40 5.04
N SER A 167 -3.27 -8.45 5.33
CA SER A 167 -1.85 -8.70 5.62
C SER A 167 -1.62 -9.55 6.87
N ILE A 168 -2.46 -9.40 7.90
CA ILE A 168 -2.39 -10.25 9.10
C ILE A 168 -2.92 -11.65 8.76
N THR A 169 -3.96 -11.75 7.93
CA THR A 169 -4.51 -13.04 7.51
C THR A 169 -3.49 -13.83 6.67
N THR A 170 -2.65 -13.16 5.87
CA THR A 170 -1.61 -13.85 5.08
C THR A 170 -0.62 -14.66 5.92
N ARG A 171 -0.44 -14.29 7.20
CA ARG A 171 0.37 -15.04 8.16
C ARG A 171 -0.16 -16.46 8.39
N TRP A 172 -1.47 -16.66 8.29
CA TRP A 172 -2.12 -17.94 8.53
C TRP A 172 -2.30 -18.76 7.25
N THR A 173 -2.18 -18.14 6.07
CA THR A 173 -2.45 -18.80 4.79
C THR A 173 -1.19 -19.28 4.06
N LEU A 174 -0.05 -18.61 4.27
CA LEU A 174 1.17 -18.89 3.51
C LEU A 174 2.23 -19.57 4.39
N PRO A 175 2.84 -20.67 3.93
CA PRO A 175 4.00 -21.24 4.60
C PRO A 175 5.17 -20.24 4.52
N ARG A 176 6.06 -20.30 5.51
CA ARG A 176 7.26 -19.46 5.58
C ARG A 176 8.14 -19.66 4.34
N MET A 177 8.52 -18.55 3.70
CA MET A 177 9.37 -18.54 2.50
C MET A 177 10.85 -18.39 2.88
N ARG A 178 11.74 -19.10 2.18
CA ARG A 178 13.20 -18.98 2.37
C ARG A 178 13.75 -17.75 1.63
N MET A 179 14.84 -17.15 2.13
CA MET A 179 15.60 -16.05 1.49
C MET A 179 15.81 -16.25 -0.01
N ASP A 180 16.34 -17.41 -0.40
CA ASP A 180 16.64 -17.74 -1.79
C ASP A 180 15.39 -17.68 -2.68
N GLN A 181 14.24 -18.08 -2.14
CA GLN A 181 12.95 -18.09 -2.85
C GLN A 181 12.35 -16.69 -2.95
N LEU A 182 12.53 -15.86 -1.92
CA LEU A 182 12.11 -14.46 -1.93
C LEU A 182 12.93 -13.66 -2.94
N LEU A 183 14.24 -13.87 -2.98
CA LEU A 183 15.13 -13.22 -3.95
C LEU A 183 14.75 -13.63 -5.38
N ASP A 184 14.53 -14.93 -5.61
CA ASP A 184 14.08 -15.44 -6.91
C ASP A 184 12.71 -14.87 -7.31
N LEU A 185 11.77 -14.72 -6.38
CA LEU A 185 10.46 -14.10 -6.64
C LEU A 185 10.60 -12.60 -6.99
N GLY A 186 11.50 -11.89 -6.30
CA GLY A 186 11.86 -10.50 -6.60
C GLY A 186 12.38 -10.32 -8.02
N TRP A 187 13.42 -11.07 -8.38
CA TRP A 187 14.16 -10.89 -9.62
C TRP A 187 13.50 -11.55 -10.84
N LYS A 188 12.95 -12.76 -10.70
CA LYS A 188 12.39 -13.51 -11.84
C LYS A 188 10.93 -13.20 -12.10
N PHE A 189 10.16 -12.83 -11.08
CA PHE A 189 8.72 -12.62 -11.22
C PHE A 189 8.33 -11.15 -11.13
N LEU A 190 8.66 -10.51 -10.01
CA LEU A 190 8.18 -9.16 -9.74
C LEU A 190 8.78 -8.11 -10.68
N LEU A 191 10.08 -8.17 -10.97
CA LEU A 191 10.76 -7.19 -11.83
C LEU A 191 10.28 -7.25 -13.29
N PRO A 192 10.16 -8.43 -13.95
CA PRO A 192 9.62 -8.52 -15.31
C PRO A 192 8.14 -8.12 -15.40
N ILE A 193 7.31 -8.49 -14.42
CA ILE A 193 5.88 -8.11 -14.41
C ILE A 193 5.71 -6.61 -14.30
N ALA A 194 6.49 -5.97 -13.43
CA ALA A 194 6.46 -4.52 -13.30
C ALA A 194 6.82 -3.85 -14.63
N LEU A 195 7.97 -4.20 -15.22
CA LEU A 195 8.40 -3.67 -16.52
C LEU A 195 7.38 -3.92 -17.63
N GLY A 196 6.81 -5.13 -17.69
CA GLY A 196 5.78 -5.48 -18.66
C GLY A 196 4.52 -4.63 -18.49
N ASN A 197 4.06 -4.41 -17.26
CA ASN A 197 2.90 -3.55 -16.98
C ASN A 197 3.15 -2.09 -17.39
N LEU A 198 4.38 -1.59 -17.21
CA LEU A 198 4.77 -0.24 -17.64
C LEU A 198 4.78 -0.11 -19.16
N LEU A 199 5.38 -1.06 -19.87
CA LEU A 199 5.40 -1.04 -21.33
C LEU A 199 4.00 -1.14 -21.92
N LEU A 200 3.17 -2.01 -21.36
CA LEU A 200 1.77 -2.18 -21.77
C LEU A 200 1.00 -0.87 -21.54
N THR A 201 1.17 -0.26 -20.37
CA THR A 201 0.58 1.04 -20.03
C THR A 201 1.00 2.14 -20.99
N ALA A 202 2.30 2.29 -21.25
CA ALA A 202 2.84 3.32 -22.13
C ALA A 202 2.37 3.13 -23.58
N SER A 203 2.32 1.88 -24.04
CA SER A 203 1.80 1.53 -25.37
C SER A 203 0.33 1.91 -25.52
N PHE A 204 -0.51 1.61 -24.53
CA PHE A 204 -1.92 2.00 -24.54
C PHE A 204 -2.12 3.52 -24.50
N GLN A 205 -1.28 4.25 -23.76
CA GLN A 205 -1.37 5.71 -23.72
C GLN A 205 -1.01 6.34 -25.07
N LEU A 206 0.03 5.83 -25.74
CA LEU A 206 0.42 6.28 -27.08
C LEU A 206 -0.63 5.93 -28.14
N LEU A 207 -1.29 4.78 -28.03
CA LEU A 207 -2.31 4.35 -29.00
C LEU A 207 -3.62 5.15 -28.90
N LEU A 208 -3.88 5.76 -27.75
CA LEU A 208 -5.09 6.53 -27.47
C LEU A 208 -4.90 8.05 -27.67
N LEU A 209 -3.66 8.47 -27.96
CA LEU A 209 -3.29 9.84 -28.31
C LEU A 209 -3.36 10.01 -29.83
#